data_AF-A0A8C6NCP7-F1
#
_entry.id   AF-A0A8C6NCP7-F1
#
_cell.length_a   1.000
_cell.length_b   1.000
_cell.length_c   1.000
_cell.angle_alpha   90.00
_cell.angle_beta   90.00
_cell.angle_gamma   90.00
#
_symmetry.space_group_name_H-M   'P 1'
#
loop_
_entity.id
_entity.type
_entity.pdbx_description
1 polymer ?
#
loop_
_entity_poly.entity_id
_entity_poly.type
_entity_poly.pdbx_seq_one_letter_code
_entity_poly.pdbx_strand_id
1 'polypeptide(L)' 'MRILYLLFPLLLLLVQGAAALGKEEKCLRKKGVCIFGGCRFPYKYVGSCSTFRHCCKLIWG' A
#
# COMPACT_ATOMS: atom_id res chain seq x y z
N MET A 1 -30.38 -20.16 -3.23
CA MET A 1 -30.08 -19.13 -2.21
C MET A 1 -28.66 -19.29 -1.65
N ARG A 2 -27.60 -18.98 -2.41
CA ARG A 2 -26.18 -19.00 -1.92
C ARG A 2 -25.28 -17.93 -2.55
N ILE A 3 -25.78 -17.17 -3.54
CA ILE A 3 -24.99 -16.20 -4.33
C ILE A 3 -24.58 -14.96 -3.52
N LEU A 4 -25.41 -14.52 -2.55
CA LEU A 4 -25.10 -13.37 -1.69
C LEU A 4 -23.80 -13.55 -0.89
N TYR A 5 -23.50 -14.78 -0.46
CA TYR A 5 -22.28 -15.09 0.30
C TYR A 5 -21.00 -15.10 -0.54
N LEU A 6 -21.11 -15.24 -1.86
CA LEU A 6 -19.96 -15.16 -2.77
C LEU A 6 -19.67 -13.72 -3.20
N LEU A 7 -20.69 -12.86 -3.19
CA LEU A 7 -20.55 -11.45 -3.60
C LEU A 7 -19.77 -10.62 -2.56
N PHE A 8 -19.99 -10.91 -1.28
CA PHE A 8 -19.35 -10.22 -0.17
C PHE A 8 -17.80 -10.33 -0.15
N PRO A 9 -17.17 -11.51 -0.28
CA PRO A 9 -15.71 -11.63 -0.32
C PRO A 9 -15.09 -10.96 -1.55
N LEU A 10 -15.78 -10.98 -2.70
CA LEU A 10 -15.34 -10.27 -3.91
C LEU A 10 -15.27 -8.75 -3.69
N LEU A 11 -16.29 -8.18 -3.06
CA LEU A 11 -16.32 -6.74 -2.73
C LEU A 11 -15.22 -6.36 -1.73
N LEU A 12 -14.95 -7.20 -0.73
CA LEU A 12 -13.85 -6.97 0.22
C LEU A 12 -12.48 -7.01 -0.48
N LEU A 13 -12.27 -7.92 -1.42
CA LEU A 13 -11.04 -8.01 -2.19
C LEU A 13 -10.80 -6.75 -3.04
N LEU A 14 -11.86 -6.25 -3.68
CA LEU A 14 -11.84 -5.02 -4.48
C LEU A 14 -11.50 -3.78 -3.63
N VAL A 15 -12.08 -3.67 -2.43
CA VAL A 15 -11.81 -2.56 -1.50
C VAL A 15 -10.36 -2.59 -1.00
N GLN A 16 -9.80 -3.77 -0.73
CA GLN A 16 -8.39 -3.92 -0.34
C GLN A 16 -7.43 -3.56 -1.48
N GLY A 17 -7.77 -3.93 -2.71
CA GLY A 17 -7.01 -3.57 -3.92
C GLY A 17 -7.01 -2.07 -4.20
N ALA A 18 -8.18 -1.42 -4.13
CA ALA A 18 -8.31 0.02 -4.36
C ALA A 18 -7.60 0.87 -3.29
N ALA A 19 -7.64 0.44 -2.03
CA ALA A 19 -6.95 1.12 -0.93
C ALA A 19 -5.41 1.03 -1.05
N ALA A 20 -4.88 -0.02 -1.68
CA ALA A 20 -3.44 -0.15 -1.95
C ALA A 20 -2.99 0.83 -3.05
N LEU A 21 -3.78 0.99 -4.12
CA LEU A 21 -3.45 1.85 -5.25
C LEU A 21 -3.33 3.34 -4.84
N GLY A 22 -4.31 3.87 -4.08
CA GLY A 22 -4.28 5.27 -3.67
C GLY A 22 -3.16 5.63 -2.68
N LYS A 23 -2.60 4.64 -1.97
CA LYS A 23 -1.44 4.86 -1.07
C LYS A 23 -0.12 4.80 -1.83
N GLU A 24 -0.03 3.98 -2.87
CA GLU A 24 1.13 3.90 -3.75
C GLU A 24 1.34 5.20 -4.52
N GLU A 25 0.28 5.77 -5.11
CA GLU A 25 0.34 7.07 -5.79
C GLU A 25 0.79 8.21 -4.86
N LYS A 26 0.32 8.21 -3.61
CA LYS A 26 0.75 9.16 -2.58
C LYS A 26 2.24 8.99 -2.24
N CYS A 27 2.74 7.75 -2.21
CA CYS A 27 4.15 7.47 -1.97
C CYS A 27 5.01 7.96 -3.14
N LEU A 28 4.59 7.68 -4.38
CA LEU A 28 5.25 8.16 -5.59
C LEU A 28 5.29 9.70 -5.67
N ARG A 29 4.19 10.39 -5.34
CA ARG A 29 4.17 11.88 -5.28
C ARG A 29 5.16 12.45 -4.27
N LYS A 30 5.49 11.69 -3.21
CA LYS A 30 6.53 12.08 -2.23
C LYS A 30 7.96 11.75 -2.68
N LYS A 31 8.14 11.24 -3.91
CA LYS A 31 9.39 10.65 -4.44
C LYS A 31 9.88 9.48 -3.58
N GLY A 32 8.95 8.71 -3.02
CA GLY A 32 9.22 7.50 -2.25
C GLY A 32 8.90 6.24 -3.06
N VAL A 33 9.35 5.11 -2.54
CA VAL A 33 9.10 3.77 -3.08
C VAL A 33 8.40 2.90 -2.04
N CYS A 34 7.45 2.07 -2.46
CA CYS A 34 6.78 1.13 -1.59
C CYS A 34 7.61 -0.15 -1.47
N ILE A 35 8.15 -0.42 -0.28
CA ILE A 35 8.97 -1.61 0.01
C ILE A 35 8.19 -2.54 0.93
N PHE A 36 8.31 -3.85 0.72
CA PHE A 36 7.73 -4.85 1.63
C PHE A 36 8.56 -4.95 2.92
N GLY A 37 7.90 -4.95 4.07
CA GLY A 37 8.57 -4.84 5.38
C GLY A 37 9.07 -3.41 5.66
N GLY A 38 10.14 -3.27 6.42
CA GLY A 38 10.64 -1.97 6.87
C GLY A 38 11.56 -1.24 5.87
N CYS A 39 11.69 0.08 6.05
CA CYS A 39 12.71 0.86 5.34
C CYS A 39 14.09 0.55 5.91
N ARG A 40 15.06 0.28 5.03
CA ARG A 40 16.47 0.13 5.39
C ARG A 40 17.23 1.41 5.10
N PHE A 41 18.27 1.70 5.87
CA PHE A 41 19.20 2.78 5.56
C PHE A 41 19.77 2.60 4.12
N PRO A 42 19.82 3.65 3.27
CA PRO A 42 19.66 5.09 3.53
C PRO A 42 18.25 5.66 3.31
N TYR A 43 17.20 4.84 3.44
CA TYR A 43 15.81 5.24 3.28
C TYR A 43 15.12 5.47 4.63
N LYS A 44 14.35 6.54 4.74
CA LYS A 44 13.49 6.82 5.89
C LYS A 44 12.04 6.43 5.62
N TYR A 45 11.33 6.06 6.69
CA TYR A 45 9.89 5.83 6.67
C TYR A 45 9.14 7.17 6.48
N VAL A 46 8.23 7.21 5.51
CA VAL A 46 7.41 8.40 5.19
C VAL A 46 5.92 8.13 5.27
N GLY A 47 5.52 6.86 5.36
CA GLY A 47 4.13 6.43 5.48
C GLY A 47 4.00 4.94 5.12
N SER A 48 2.77 4.41 5.07
CA SER A 48 2.52 3.01 4.69
C SER A 48 1.75 2.92 3.37
N CYS A 49 2.18 2.05 2.48
CA CYS A 49 1.51 1.76 1.21
C CYS A 49 0.44 0.67 1.33
N SER A 50 0.66 -0.32 2.20
CA SER A 50 -0.30 -1.40 2.50
C SER A 50 -0.03 -1.95 3.90
N THR A 51 -0.75 -2.98 4.32
CA THR A 51 -0.57 -3.65 5.63
C THR A 51 0.86 -4.15 5.82
N PHE A 52 1.50 -4.62 4.75
CA PHE A 52 2.86 -5.17 4.77
C PHE A 52 3.88 -4.34 3.97
N ARG A 53 3.45 -3.23 3.35
CA ARG A 53 4.32 -2.39 2.52
C ARG A 53 4.43 -0.98 3.10
N HIS A 54 5.66 -0.51 3.26
CA HIS A 54 5.98 0.79 3.81
C HIS A 54 6.51 1.72 2.70
N CYS A 55 6.13 2.98 2.75
CA CYS A 55 6.64 4.02 1.87
C CYS A 55 7.98 4.53 2.41
N CYS A 56 9.03 4.27 1.65
CA CYS A 56 10.40 4.59 1.99
C CYS A 56 10.94 5.65 1.04
N LYS A 57 11.59 6.69 1.57
CA LYS A 57 12.19 7.78 0.79
C LYS A 57 13.66 7.90 1.11
N LEU A 58 14.50 8.11 0.10
CA LEU A 58 15.91 8.45 0.29
C LEU A 58 16.04 9.66 1.21
N ILE A 59 16.92 9.57 2.20
CA ILE A 59 17.19 10.69 3.12
C ILE A 59 17.94 11.80 2.36
N TRP A 60 18.79 11.43 1.42
CA TRP A 60 19.63 12.32 0.61
C TRP A 60 19.14 12.26 -0.83
N GLY A 61 18.45 13.30 -1.29
CA GLY A 61 17.90 13.43 -2.64
C GLY A 61 16.89 14.56 -2.80
#